data_AF-A0A1H7JG74-F1
#
_entry.id   AF-A0A1H7JG74-F1
#
_cell.length_a   1.000
_cell.length_b   1.000
_cell.length_c   1.000
_cell.angle_alpha   90.00
_cell.angle_beta   90.00
_cell.angle_gamma   90.00
#
_symmetry.space_group_name_H-M   'P 1'
#
loop_
_entity.id
_entity.type
_entity.pdbx_description
1 polymer ?
#
loop_
_entity_poly.entity_id
_entity_poly.type
_entity_poly.pdbx_seq_one_letter_code
_entity_poly.pdbx_strand_id
1 'polypeptide(L)'
;MENFTALTGFPEYLQKYLADHPEELPNDVNLNEFQVKPFQSAWTDVRLSSDHEYTRYMDVVFIDGMKHPNKLYSYVITYSSNKQIINLKRMTL
;
A
#
# COMPACT_ATOMS: atom_id res chain seq x y z
N MET A 1 18.24 -8.74 4.63
CA MET A 1 17.87 -8.73 3.19
C MET A 1 16.39 -9.09 2.96
N GLU A 2 15.70 -9.72 3.90
CA GLU A 2 14.28 -10.13 3.73
C GLU A 2 13.29 -8.96 3.54
N ASN A 3 13.52 -7.81 4.18
CA ASN A 3 12.72 -6.60 3.95
C ASN A 3 12.81 -6.12 2.50
N PHE A 4 13.94 -6.36 1.82
CA PHE A 4 14.13 -5.93 0.43
C PHE A 4 13.29 -6.78 -0.52
N THR A 5 13.16 -8.08 -0.25
CA THR A 5 12.33 -9.00 -1.04
C THR A 5 10.84 -8.69 -0.94
N ALA A 6 10.36 -8.31 0.25
CA ALA A 6 8.96 -7.89 0.45
C ALA A 6 8.61 -6.62 -0.33
N LEU A 7 9.61 -5.78 -0.62
CA LEU A 7 9.43 -4.47 -1.24
C LEU A 7 9.45 -4.49 -2.77
N THR A 8 10.08 -5.50 -3.39
CA THR A 8 10.16 -5.60 -4.86
C THR A 8 8.80 -5.91 -5.50
N GLY A 9 7.96 -6.72 -4.84
CA GLY A 9 6.59 -7.05 -5.28
C GLY A 9 5.49 -6.26 -4.58
N PHE A 10 5.86 -5.19 -3.87
CA PHE A 10 4.95 -4.44 -3.01
C PHE A 10 3.77 -3.79 -3.76
N PRO A 11 3.95 -3.20 -4.96
CA PRO A 11 2.83 -2.68 -5.74
C PRO A 11 1.78 -3.76 -6.03
N GLU A 12 2.22 -4.95 -6.43
CA GLU A 12 1.33 -6.08 -6.74
C GLU A 12 0.61 -6.59 -5.48
N TYR A 13 1.33 -6.70 -4.36
CA TYR A 13 0.73 -7.10 -3.09
C TYR A 13 -0.30 -6.09 -2.58
N LEU A 14 -0.01 -4.79 -2.74
CA LEU A 14 -0.93 -3.72 -2.39
C LEU A 14 -2.18 -3.71 -3.27
N GLN A 15 -2.00 -3.91 -4.57
CA GLN A 15 -3.13 -3.97 -5.49
C GLN A 15 -4.05 -5.14 -5.15
N LYS A 16 -3.47 -6.32 -4.89
CA LYS A 16 -4.22 -7.50 -4.48
C LYS A 16 -4.94 -7.28 -3.16
N TYR A 17 -4.26 -6.77 -2.14
CA TYR A 17 -4.87 -6.49 -0.83
C TYR A 17 -6.07 -5.55 -0.96
N LEU A 18 -5.94 -4.47 -1.72
CA LEU A 18 -7.03 -3.50 -1.93
C LEU A 18 -8.19 -4.06 -2.76
N ALA A 19 -7.92 -5.01 -3.67
CA ALA A 19 -8.97 -5.72 -4.40
C ALA A 19 -9.75 -6.67 -3.47
N ASP A 20 -9.07 -7.32 -2.52
CA ASP A 20 -9.67 -8.19 -1.51
C ASP A 20 -10.37 -7.39 -0.37
N HIS A 21 -9.98 -6.13 -0.17
CA HIS A 21 -10.47 -5.21 0.88
C HIS A 21 -10.97 -3.87 0.28
N PRO A 22 -12.06 -3.87 -0.50
CA PRO A 22 -12.55 -2.67 -1.17
C PRO A 22 -13.00 -1.56 -0.20
N GLU A 23 -13.26 -1.87 1.07
CA GLU A 23 -13.54 -0.89 2.13
C GLU A 23 -12.36 0.03 2.46
N GLU A 24 -11.12 -0.40 2.17
CA GLU A 24 -9.90 0.40 2.36
C GLU A 24 -9.58 1.28 1.14
N LEU A 25 -10.31 1.09 0.03
CA LEU A 25 -10.16 1.91 -1.16
C LEU A 25 -10.79 3.31 -0.97
N PRO A 26 -10.21 4.36 -1.56
CA PRO A 26 -10.85 5.66 -1.65
C PRO A 26 -12.16 5.58 -2.45
N ASN A 27 -13.20 6.26 -1.96
CA ASN A 27 -14.54 6.23 -2.56
C ASN A 27 -14.58 6.72 -4.02
N ASP A 28 -13.55 7.45 -4.46
CA ASP A 28 -13.43 8.00 -5.81
C ASP A 28 -12.49 7.19 -6.72
N VAL A 29 -12.00 6.03 -6.27
CA VAL A 29 -11.24 5.07 -7.09
C VAL A 29 -12.19 4.04 -7.70
N ASN A 30 -12.02 3.77 -8.99
CA ASN A 30 -12.76 2.73 -9.69
C ASN A 30 -12.31 1.34 -9.21
N LEU A 31 -13.18 0.65 -8.46
CA LEU A 31 -12.91 -0.68 -7.91
C LEU A 31 -12.63 -1.75 -8.98
N ASN A 32 -13.18 -1.60 -10.19
CA ASN A 32 -13.04 -2.59 -11.26
C ASN A 32 -11.77 -2.40 -12.08
N GLU A 33 -11.24 -1.17 -12.15
CA GLU A 33 -10.12 -0.81 -13.00
C GLU A 33 -9.24 0.24 -12.30
N PHE A 34 -8.31 -0.24 -11.47
CA PHE A 34 -7.29 0.60 -10.86
C PHE A 34 -5.91 -0.07 -10.90
N GLN A 35 -4.87 0.75 -10.99
CA GLN A 35 -3.50 0.35 -10.69
C GLN A 35 -2.98 1.18 -9.53
N VAL A 36 -2.16 0.56 -8.68
CA VAL A 36 -1.50 1.24 -7.57
C VAL A 36 -0.01 1.39 -7.83
N LYS A 37 0.50 2.57 -7.56
CA LYS A 37 1.92 2.87 -7.61
C LYS A 37 2.36 3.50 -6.30
N PRO A 38 3.05 2.74 -5.43
CA PRO A 38 3.73 3.29 -4.28
C PRO A 38 4.65 4.45 -4.66
N PHE A 39 4.50 5.60 -4.00
CA PHE A 39 5.35 6.77 -4.18
C PHE A 39 6.39 6.82 -3.05
N GLN A 40 7.67 6.72 -3.41
CA GLN A 40 8.78 6.67 -2.46
C GLN A 40 9.23 8.08 -2.06
N SER A 41 8.79 8.54 -0.89
CA SER A 41 9.33 9.72 -0.21
C SER A 41 9.90 9.27 1.14
N ALA A 42 11.15 8.83 1.17
CA ALA A 42 11.95 8.49 2.38
C ALA A 42 11.40 7.37 3.29
N TRP A 43 12.20 6.32 3.49
CA TRP A 43 11.77 5.12 4.21
C TRP A 43 12.15 5.25 5.68
N THR A 44 11.16 5.26 6.58
CA THR A 44 11.38 4.98 8.00
C THR A 44 10.46 3.85 8.41
N ASP A 45 11.01 2.63 8.40
CA ASP A 45 10.29 1.44 8.84
C ASP A 45 10.40 1.34 10.36
N VAL A 46 9.27 1.34 11.04
CA VAL A 46 9.22 1.07 12.49
C VAL A 46 9.01 -0.43 12.66
N ARG A 47 10.01 -1.13 13.19
CA ARG A 47 9.90 -2.55 13.54
C ARG A 47 8.95 -2.69 14.74
N LEU A 48 7.91 -3.49 14.58
CA LEU A 48 7.05 -3.89 15.69
C LEU A 48 7.71 -5.08 16.41
N SER A 49 7.71 -5.06 17.74
CA SER A 49 8.47 -5.99 18.57
C SER A 49 8.15 -7.46 18.25
N SER A 50 9.21 -8.25 18.04
CA SER A 50 9.33 -9.71 17.82
C SER A 50 9.14 -10.33 16.42
N ASP A 51 8.23 -9.88 15.55
CA ASP A 51 7.78 -10.77 14.45
C ASP A 51 8.27 -10.41 13.03
N HIS A 52 9.33 -9.60 12.93
CA HIS A 52 9.78 -9.04 11.63
C HIS A 52 8.63 -8.35 10.87
N GLU A 53 7.66 -7.83 11.62
CA GLU A 53 6.60 -6.98 11.12
C GLU A 53 7.08 -5.53 11.17
N TYR A 54 6.80 -4.81 10.11
CA TYR A 54 7.21 -3.42 9.92
C TYR A 54 5.98 -2.59 9.64
N THR A 55 5.94 -1.40 10.22
CA THR A 55 4.95 -0.38 9.86
C THR A 55 5.64 0.74 9.11
N ARG A 56 5.02 1.17 8.02
CA ARG A 56 5.50 2.22 7.12
C ARG A 56 4.41 3.22 6.78
N TYR A 57 4.81 4.48 6.68
CA TYR A 57 4.02 5.53 6.05
C TYR A 57 4.33 5.57 4.56
N MET A 58 3.29 5.57 3.72
CA MET A 58 3.48 5.53 2.28
C MET A 58 2.38 6.27 1.54
N ASP A 59 2.78 7.09 0.59
CA ASP A 59 1.87 7.67 -0.39
C ASP A 59 1.66 6.67 -1.54
N VAL A 60 0.41 6.50 -1.96
CA VAL A 60 0.00 5.58 -3.01
C VAL A 60 -0.70 6.38 -4.09
N VAL A 61 -0.16 6.30 -5.31
CA VAL A 61 -0.80 6.83 -6.50
C VAL A 61 -1.74 5.79 -7.06
N PHE A 62 -3.02 6.15 -7.22
CA PHE A 62 -4.02 5.37 -7.93
C PHE A 62 -4.15 5.91 -9.35
N ILE A 63 -3.98 5.01 -10.31
CA ILE A 63 -4.11 5.30 -11.74
C ILE A 63 -5.43 4.67 -12.19
N ASP A 64 -6.41 5.51 -12.46
CA ASP A 64 -7.69 5.14 -13.08
C ASP A 64 -7.52 5.22 -14.60
N GLY A 65 -7.72 4.10 -15.30
CA GLY A 65 -7.52 3.98 -16.73
C GLY A 65 -8.48 4.83 -17.58
N MET A 66 -9.55 5.37 -16.98
CA MET A 66 -10.60 6.07 -17.71
C MET A 66 -10.68 7.59 -17.44
N LYS A 67 -10.12 8.09 -16.32
CA LYS A 67 -10.23 9.50 -15.93
C LYS A 67 -8.92 10.02 -15.34
N HIS A 68 -8.34 11.05 -15.95
CA HIS A 68 -7.33 11.88 -15.27
C HIS A 68 -8.02 12.84 -14.29
N PRO A 69 -7.41 13.16 -13.13
CA PRO A 69 -6.01 12.90 -12.74
C PRO A 69 -5.82 11.68 -11.81
N ASN A 70 -4.58 11.17 -11.81
CA ASN A 70 -4.09 10.22 -10.79
C ASN A 70 -4.41 10.73 -9.39
N LYS A 71 -4.81 9.84 -8.49
CA LYS A 71 -5.14 10.20 -7.09
C LYS A 71 -4.01 9.79 -6.17
N LEU A 72 -3.64 10.66 -5.24
CA LEU A 72 -2.60 10.39 -4.25
C LEU A 72 -3.26 10.25 -2.88
N TYR A 73 -3.01 9.12 -2.22
CA TYR A 73 -3.52 8.86 -0.87
C TYR A 73 -2.42 8.32 0.02
N SER A 74 -2.39 8.79 1.27
CA SER A 74 -1.41 8.36 2.25
C SER A 74 -1.96 7.21 3.09
N TYR A 75 -1.13 6.21 3.35
CA TYR A 75 -1.46 5.02 4.10
C TYR A 75 -0.42 4.73 5.17
N VAL A 76 -0.88 4.14 6.27
CA VAL A 76 -0.06 3.39 7.20
C VAL A 76 -0.20 1.92 6.85
N ILE A 77 0.93 1.27 6.56
CA ILE A 77 0.95 -0.12 6.09
C ILE A 77 1.77 -0.96 7.04
N THR A 78 1.17 -2.04 7.55
CA THR A 78 1.88 -3.07 8.32
C THR A 78 2.13 -4.27 7.43
N TYR A 79 3.37 -4.72 7.35
CA TYR A 79 3.81 -5.76 6.42
C TYR A 79 4.93 -6.63 7.02
N SER A 80 5.12 -7.82 6.46
CA SER A 80 6.26 -8.70 6.78
C SER A 80 6.72 -9.47 5.56
N SER A 81 7.91 -10.08 5.62
CA SER A 81 8.45 -10.90 4.53
C SER A 81 7.56 -12.09 4.16
N ASN A 82 6.83 -12.65 5.14
CA ASN A 82 6.02 -13.85 4.95
C ASN A 82 4.56 -13.54 4.61
N LYS A 83 3.97 -12.52 5.23
CA LYS A 83 2.54 -12.18 5.07
C LYS A 83 2.30 -11.13 3.98
N GLN A 84 3.37 -10.54 3.42
CA GLN A 84 3.29 -9.39 2.52
C GLN A 84 2.56 -8.27 3.27
N ILE A 85 1.32 -7.92 2.93
CA ILE A 85 0.55 -6.88 3.64
C ILE A 85 -0.37 -7.51 4.69
N ILE A 86 -0.23 -7.04 5.93
CA ILE A 86 -1.00 -7.51 7.09
C ILE A 86 -2.16 -6.58 7.38
N ASN A 87 -1.92 -5.26 7.34
CA ASN A 87 -2.91 -4.24 7.60
C ASN A 87 -2.62 -3.00 6.76
N LEU A 88 -3.67 -2.35 6.29
CA LEU A 88 -3.63 -1.10 5.58
C LEU A 88 -4.62 -0.15 6.23
N LYS A 89 -4.18 1.07 6.56
CA LYS A 89 -5.06 2.11 7.10
C LYS A 89 -4.87 3.41 6.35
N ARG A 90 -5.93 3.91 5.71
CA ARG A 90 -5.90 5.22 5.06
C ARG A 90 -5.73 6.33 6.09
N MET A 91 -4.80 7.25 5.84
CA MET A 91 -4.70 8.48 6.59
C MET A 91 -5.72 9.47 6.04
N THR A 92 -6.62 9.96 6.90
CA THR A 92 -7.45 11.11 6.61
C THR A 92 -6.73 12.34 7.16
N LEU A 93 -6.31 13.23 6.27
CA LEU A 93 -5.82 14.57 6.62
C LEU A 93 -7.00 15.53 6.67
#